data_AF-A0A7J3NR89-F1
#
_entry.id   AF-A0A7J3NR89-F1
#
_cell.length_a   1.000
_cell.length_b   1.000
_cell.length_c   1.000
_cell.angle_alpha   90.00
_cell.angle_beta   90.00
_cell.angle_gamma   90.00
#
_symmetry.space_group_name_H-M   'P 1'
#
loop_
_entity.id
_entity.type
_entity.pdbx_description
1 polymer ?
#
loop_
_entity_poly.entity_id
_entity_poly.type
_entity_poly.pdbx_seq_one_letter_code
_entity_poly.pdbx_strand_id
1 'polypeptide(L)'
;MLFPFSIDAVRKLSSVIDALLTAWSLVRMSALHSILNEKAEVEFAEKLLSAHRVLSELLSLLGLSQRENELGNVVSELDPNETLVLVVSSSLMRRLVGNGVPREKVISIGGPLSVEDARALNPNISEESMRSIESRLKTFWRELERKIKGVRTVILILERGGKVDELIAKRAGMISERFGVDVKVVYLTNLDSCVEVLPSFFRGS
;
A
#
# COMPACT_ATOMS: atom_id res chain seq x y z
N MET A 1 17.77 0.96 16.68
CA MET A 1 16.48 0.41 17.17
C MET A 1 16.63 -1.10 17.15
N LEU A 2 16.78 -1.75 18.31
CA LEU A 2 16.85 -3.21 18.40
C LEU A 2 15.40 -3.73 18.35
N PHE A 3 15.12 -4.68 17.46
CA PHE A 3 13.82 -5.36 17.40
C PHE A 3 13.90 -6.55 18.37
N PRO A 4 13.33 -6.46 19.59
CA PRO A 4 13.49 -7.53 20.57
C PRO A 4 12.71 -8.76 20.12
N PHE A 5 13.40 -9.87 19.85
CA PHE A 5 12.77 -11.17 19.65
C PHE A 5 12.60 -11.87 21.00
N SER A 6 11.37 -12.24 21.35
CA SER A 6 11.15 -13.16 22.46
C SER A 6 11.67 -14.56 22.10
N ILE A 7 12.01 -15.37 23.10
CA ILE A 7 12.39 -16.78 22.89
C ILE A 7 11.29 -17.53 22.13
N ASP A 8 10.02 -17.22 22.41
CA ASP A 8 8.87 -17.78 21.69
C ASP A 8 8.86 -17.36 20.21
N ALA A 9 9.13 -16.09 19.90
CA ALA A 9 9.21 -15.61 18.53
C ALA A 9 10.35 -16.28 17.73
N VAL A 10 11.51 -16.50 18.36
CA VAL A 10 12.62 -17.24 17.74
C VAL A 10 12.20 -18.67 17.44
N ARG A 11 11.57 -19.38 18.39
CA ARG A 11 11.13 -20.77 18.19
C ARG A 11 10.08 -20.90 17.08
N LYS A 12 9.08 -20.01 17.06
CA LYS A 12 8.08 -19.95 15.99
C LYS A 12 8.75 -19.70 14.64
N LEU A 13 9.70 -18.78 14.55
CA LEU A 13 10.41 -18.47 13.30
C LEU A 13 11.23 -19.66 12.81
N SER A 14 11.96 -20.34 13.70
CA SER A 14 12.68 -21.57 13.36
C SER A 14 11.74 -22.64 12.82
N SER A 15 10.56 -22.82 13.42
CA SER A 15 9.58 -23.81 12.93
C SER A 15 9.03 -23.50 11.53
N VAL A 16 8.89 -22.21 11.18
CA VAL A 16 8.52 -21.78 9.83
C VAL A 16 9.63 -22.14 8.84
N ILE A 17 10.89 -21.85 9.19
CA ILE A 17 12.04 -22.18 8.34
C ILE A 17 12.13 -23.69 8.11
N ASP A 18 11.99 -24.50 9.16
CA ASP A 18 12.04 -25.97 9.05
C ASP A 18 10.91 -26.52 8.15
N ALA A 19 9.70 -25.96 8.26
CA ALA A 19 8.58 -26.32 7.41
C ALA A 19 8.86 -25.97 5.92
N LEU A 20 9.41 -24.79 5.65
CA LEU A 20 9.77 -24.36 4.30
C LEU A 20 10.94 -25.18 3.72
N LEU A 21 11.94 -25.55 4.53
CA LEU A 21 13.03 -26.44 4.12
C LEU A 21 12.52 -27.84 3.78
N THR A 22 11.52 -28.33 4.52
CA THR A 22 10.86 -29.61 4.23
C THR A 22 10.09 -29.54 2.92
N ALA A 23 9.27 -28.49 2.72
CA ALA A 23 8.56 -28.26 1.46
C ALA A 23 9.52 -28.14 0.27
N TRP A 24 10.64 -27.43 0.44
CA TRP A 24 11.69 -27.32 -0.56
C TRP A 24 12.34 -28.67 -0.89
N SER A 25 12.57 -29.52 0.12
CA SER A 25 13.10 -30.87 -0.08
C SER A 25 12.17 -31.73 -0.93
N LEU A 26 10.85 -31.65 -0.70
CA LEU A 26 9.84 -32.36 -1.50
C LEU A 26 9.87 -31.92 -2.97
N VAL A 27 9.90 -30.60 -3.21
CA VAL A 27 10.01 -30.04 -4.57
C VAL A 27 11.32 -30.48 -5.24
N ARG A 28 12.45 -30.43 -4.52
CA ARG A 28 13.74 -30.86 -5.04
C ARG A 28 13.77 -32.35 -5.39
N MET A 29 13.12 -33.20 -4.60
CA MET A 29 13.00 -34.63 -4.91
C MET A 29 12.18 -34.89 -6.18
N SER A 30 11.29 -33.96 -6.54
CA SER A 30 10.51 -34.00 -7.79
C SER A 30 11.20 -33.34 -8.99
N ALA A 31 12.43 -32.83 -8.86
CA ALA A 31 13.08 -31.92 -9.83
C ALA A 31 13.27 -32.46 -11.26
N LEU A 32 13.15 -33.77 -11.49
CA LEU A 32 13.22 -34.37 -12.83
C LEU A 32 11.87 -34.33 -13.58
N HIS A 33 10.75 -34.22 -12.87
CA HIS A 33 9.41 -34.29 -13.46
C HIS A 33 8.45 -33.17 -12.98
N SER A 34 8.85 -32.36 -11.99
CA SER A 34 8.04 -31.28 -11.38
C SER A 34 6.64 -31.72 -10.92
N ILE A 35 6.46 -33.02 -10.68
CA ILE A 35 5.20 -33.63 -10.26
C ILE A 35 5.44 -34.28 -8.91
N LEU A 36 4.71 -33.83 -7.90
CA LEU A 36 4.62 -34.51 -6.61
C LEU A 36 3.67 -35.69 -6.75
N ASN A 37 3.97 -36.80 -6.06
CA ASN A 37 2.96 -37.83 -5.88
C ASN A 37 1.91 -37.37 -4.84
N GLU A 38 0.76 -38.02 -4.82
CA GLU A 38 -0.38 -37.65 -3.94
C GLU A 38 0.03 -37.45 -2.47
N LYS A 39 0.89 -38.34 -1.94
CA LYS A 39 1.39 -38.23 -0.57
C LYS A 39 2.28 -37.01 -0.36
N ALA A 40 3.21 -36.78 -1.28
CA ALA A 40 4.14 -35.65 -1.23
C ALA A 40 3.43 -34.31 -1.48
N GLU A 41 2.36 -34.30 -2.28
CA GLU A 41 1.50 -33.14 -2.50
C GLU A 41 0.76 -32.74 -1.21
N VAL A 42 0.13 -33.71 -0.54
CA VAL A 42 -0.53 -33.49 0.76
C VAL A 42 0.48 -32.97 1.78
N GLU A 43 1.64 -33.61 1.91
CA GLU A 43 2.68 -33.19 2.86
C GLU A 43 3.22 -31.78 2.53
N PHE A 44 3.41 -31.48 1.24
CA PHE A 44 3.84 -30.15 0.78
C PHE A 44 2.82 -29.07 1.16
N ALA A 45 1.53 -29.31 0.85
CA ALA A 45 0.45 -28.39 1.18
C ALA A 45 0.34 -28.16 2.69
N GLU A 46 0.41 -29.22 3.50
CA GLU A 46 0.38 -29.13 4.96
C GLU A 46 1.54 -28.30 5.51
N LYS A 47 2.76 -28.47 4.98
CA LYS A 47 3.92 -27.66 5.41
C LYS A 47 3.76 -26.19 5.05
N LEU A 48 3.27 -25.87 3.85
CA LEU A 48 3.02 -24.48 3.46
C LEU A 48 1.92 -23.83 4.31
N LEU A 49 0.80 -24.52 4.52
CA LEU A 49 -0.30 -24.00 5.34
C LEU A 49 0.13 -23.81 6.80
N SER A 50 0.91 -24.75 7.36
CA SER A 50 1.46 -24.63 8.71
C SER A 50 2.44 -23.45 8.80
N ALA A 51 3.33 -23.30 7.83
CA ALA A 51 4.29 -22.18 7.78
C ALA A 51 3.54 -20.85 7.73
N HIS A 52 2.53 -20.74 6.87
CA HIS A 52 1.68 -19.56 6.76
C HIS A 52 1.00 -19.23 8.09
N ARG A 53 0.35 -20.20 8.75
CA ARG A 53 -0.35 -19.97 10.03
C ARG A 53 0.59 -19.43 11.11
N VAL A 54 1.75 -20.08 11.30
CA VAL A 54 2.72 -19.68 12.34
C VAL A 54 3.33 -18.32 12.01
N LEU A 55 3.59 -18.03 10.73
CA LEU A 55 4.07 -16.73 10.29
C LEU A 55 3.04 -15.63 10.55
N SER A 56 1.76 -15.87 10.27
CA SER A 56 0.68 -14.92 10.57
C SER A 56 0.54 -14.63 12.07
N GLU A 57 0.67 -15.65 12.93
CA GLU A 57 0.71 -15.46 14.38
C GLU A 57 1.92 -14.62 14.82
N LEU A 58 3.10 -14.87 14.25
CA LEU A 58 4.32 -14.09 14.52
C LEU A 58 4.15 -12.64 14.11
N LEU A 59 3.60 -12.39 12.93
CA LEU A 59 3.29 -11.05 12.47
C LEU A 59 2.33 -10.36 13.44
N SER A 60 1.37 -11.09 14.01
CA SER A 60 0.41 -10.53 14.97
C SER A 60 1.08 -10.16 16.29
N LEU A 61 1.87 -11.07 16.85
CA LEU A 61 2.63 -10.86 18.08
C LEU A 61 3.59 -9.67 17.98
N LEU A 62 4.18 -9.45 16.81
CA LEU A 62 5.09 -8.35 16.54
C LEU A 62 4.38 -7.04 16.17
N GLY A 63 3.04 -7.01 16.17
CA GLY A 63 2.25 -5.85 15.75
C GLY A 63 2.40 -5.51 14.26
N LEU A 64 2.83 -6.49 13.45
CA LEU A 64 3.03 -6.37 12.02
C LEU A 64 1.77 -6.73 11.22
N SER A 65 0.83 -7.52 11.77
CA SER A 65 -0.44 -7.87 11.09
C SER A 65 -1.30 -6.65 10.78
N GLN A 66 -1.31 -5.63 11.65
CA GLN A 66 -2.07 -4.41 11.38
C GLN A 66 -1.48 -3.58 10.22
N ARG A 67 -0.21 -3.81 9.85
CA ARG A 67 0.41 -3.14 8.70
C ARG A 67 -0.09 -3.69 7.36
N GLU A 68 -0.67 -4.90 7.34
CA GLU A 68 -1.22 -5.49 6.12
C GLU A 68 -2.67 -5.06 5.85
N ASN A 69 -3.47 -4.74 6.88
CA ASN A 69 -4.88 -4.36 6.72
C ASN A 69 -5.20 -2.91 7.14
N GLU A 70 -4.19 -2.04 7.21
CA GLU A 70 -4.34 -0.63 7.62
C GLU A 70 -5.36 0.11 6.74
N LEU A 71 -5.33 -0.13 5.42
CA LEU A 71 -6.29 0.44 4.49
C LEU A 71 -7.71 -0.12 4.70
N GLY A 72 -7.86 -1.43 4.92
CA GLY A 72 -9.15 -2.07 5.17
C GLY A 72 -9.85 -1.51 6.41
N ASN A 73 -9.10 -1.34 7.49
CA ASN A 73 -9.61 -0.72 8.72
C ASN A 73 -10.07 0.72 8.47
N VAL A 74 -9.27 1.52 7.76
CA VAL A 74 -9.62 2.92 7.45
C VAL A 74 -10.88 2.99 6.60
N VAL A 75 -11.02 2.18 5.56
CA VAL A 75 -12.19 2.27 4.66
C VAL A 75 -13.46 1.71 5.29
N SER A 76 -13.36 0.83 6.30
CA SER A 76 -14.53 0.23 6.97
C SER A 76 -15.42 1.24 7.71
N GLU A 77 -14.88 2.41 8.05
CA GLU A 77 -15.58 3.48 8.79
C GLU A 77 -16.02 4.64 7.88
N LEU A 78 -15.81 4.53 6.56
CA LEU A 78 -16.00 5.63 5.62
C LEU A 78 -17.18 5.41 4.67
N ASP A 79 -17.78 6.50 4.22
CA ASP A 79 -18.77 6.47 3.14
C ASP A 79 -18.06 6.59 1.78
N PRO A 80 -18.20 5.61 0.86
CA PRO A 80 -17.60 5.69 -0.47
C PRO A 80 -18.09 6.89 -1.29
N ASN A 81 -19.32 7.39 -1.05
CA ASN A 81 -19.88 8.56 -1.72
C ASN A 81 -19.27 9.87 -1.26
N GLU A 82 -18.71 9.92 -0.05
CA GLU A 82 -18.08 11.11 0.52
C GLU A 82 -16.55 10.99 0.60
N THR A 83 -15.98 9.93 0.01
CA THR A 83 -14.53 9.65 0.04
C THR A 83 -13.86 9.90 -1.31
N LEU A 84 -12.63 10.46 -1.29
CA LEU A 84 -11.74 10.60 -2.44
C LEU A 84 -10.38 9.97 -2.13
N VAL A 85 -9.79 9.24 -3.09
CA VAL A 85 -8.48 8.62 -2.92
C VAL A 85 -7.41 9.40 -3.68
N LEU A 86 -6.31 9.73 -3.00
CA LEU A 86 -5.09 10.24 -3.61
C LEU A 86 -4.01 9.16 -3.57
N VAL A 87 -3.41 8.91 -4.72
CA VAL A 87 -2.27 8.00 -4.87
C VAL A 87 -1.08 8.73 -5.45
N VAL A 88 0.13 8.33 -5.12
CA VAL A 88 1.32 9.01 -5.65
C VAL A 88 1.56 8.71 -7.13
N SER A 89 1.36 7.47 -7.58
CA SER A 89 1.68 7.04 -8.95
C SER A 89 0.47 6.98 -9.87
N SER A 90 0.65 7.42 -11.12
CA SER A 90 -0.36 7.30 -12.18
C SER A 90 -0.57 5.86 -12.64
N SER A 91 0.42 4.98 -12.45
CA SER A 91 0.31 3.54 -12.70
C SER A 91 -0.67 2.89 -11.71
N LEU A 92 -0.53 3.17 -10.41
CA LEU A 92 -1.47 2.67 -9.40
C LEU A 92 -2.89 3.18 -9.66
N MET A 93 -3.03 4.48 -9.96
CA MET A 93 -4.33 5.06 -10.33
C MET A 93 -4.99 4.32 -11.49
N ARG A 94 -4.24 4.02 -12.56
CA ARG A 94 -4.76 3.27 -13.72
C ARG A 94 -5.19 1.86 -13.33
N ARG A 95 -4.43 1.18 -12.48
CA ARG A 95 -4.79 -0.15 -11.97
C ARG A 95 -6.05 -0.11 -11.13
N LEU A 96 -6.18 0.84 -10.21
CA LEU A 96 -7.39 1.00 -9.40
C LEU A 96 -8.63 1.21 -10.27
N VAL A 97 -8.55 2.11 -11.26
CA VAL A 97 -9.66 2.35 -12.20
C VAL A 97 -9.96 1.10 -13.03
N GLY A 98 -8.92 0.41 -13.53
CA GLY A 98 -9.07 -0.83 -14.26
C GLY A 98 -9.70 -1.96 -13.44
N ASN A 99 -9.63 -1.89 -12.11
CA ASN A 99 -10.25 -2.84 -11.18
C ASN A 99 -11.59 -2.35 -10.62
N GLY A 100 -12.17 -1.27 -11.17
CA GLY A 100 -13.53 -0.82 -10.84
C GLY A 100 -13.63 0.26 -9.77
N VAL A 101 -12.53 0.90 -9.37
CA VAL A 101 -12.60 2.16 -8.62
C VAL A 101 -13.09 3.26 -9.56
N PRO A 102 -14.15 4.03 -9.21
CA PRO A 102 -14.64 5.08 -10.09
C PRO A 102 -13.57 6.15 -10.37
N ARG A 103 -13.45 6.58 -11.64
CA ARG A 103 -12.39 7.52 -12.08
C ARG A 103 -12.48 8.87 -11.38
N GLU A 104 -13.68 9.27 -10.99
CA GLU A 104 -14.02 10.46 -10.24
C GLU A 104 -13.61 10.37 -8.76
N LYS A 105 -13.44 9.16 -8.23
CA LYS A 105 -13.08 8.86 -6.83
C LYS A 105 -11.59 8.67 -6.58
N VAL A 106 -10.74 8.82 -7.60
CA VAL A 106 -9.29 8.71 -7.45
C VAL A 106 -8.55 9.80 -8.23
N ILE A 107 -7.41 10.28 -7.70
CA ILE A 107 -6.49 11.22 -8.34
C ILE A 107 -5.05 10.75 -8.09
N SER A 108 -4.21 10.84 -9.12
CA SER A 108 -2.76 10.68 -8.95
C SER A 108 -2.09 12.02 -8.67
N ILE A 109 -1.28 12.10 -7.61
CA ILE A 109 -0.49 13.29 -7.30
C ILE A 109 0.66 13.43 -8.31
N GLY A 110 1.37 12.34 -8.60
CA GLY A 110 2.45 12.31 -9.60
C GLY A 110 3.73 13.04 -9.18
N GLY A 111 3.95 13.24 -7.88
CA GLY A 111 5.15 13.88 -7.32
C GLY A 111 4.86 14.77 -6.12
N PRO A 112 5.80 15.67 -5.75
CA PRO A 112 5.64 16.59 -4.62
C PRO A 112 4.41 17.50 -4.77
N LEU A 113 3.91 18.04 -3.65
CA LEU A 113 2.73 18.93 -3.63
C LEU A 113 3.06 20.42 -3.78
N SER A 114 4.35 20.77 -3.80
CA SER A 114 4.82 22.15 -3.99
C SER A 114 6.10 22.22 -4.83
N VAL A 115 6.38 23.42 -5.33
CA VAL A 115 7.60 23.74 -6.10
C VAL A 115 8.82 23.70 -5.17
N GLU A 116 8.64 24.14 -3.93
CA GLU A 116 9.62 24.15 -2.87
C GLU A 116 10.07 22.73 -2.51
N ASP A 117 9.12 21.81 -2.35
CA ASP A 117 9.42 20.40 -2.04
C ASP A 117 10.14 19.72 -3.22
N ALA A 118 9.81 20.10 -4.45
CA ALA A 118 10.50 19.60 -5.63
C ALA A 118 11.97 20.06 -5.69
N ARG A 119 12.24 21.34 -5.38
CA ARG A 119 13.62 21.85 -5.25
C ARG A 119 14.36 21.23 -4.07
N ALA A 120 13.68 20.97 -2.95
CA ALA A 120 14.28 20.30 -1.79
C ALA A 120 14.73 18.87 -2.12
N LEU A 121 13.98 18.15 -2.95
CA LEU A 121 14.36 16.81 -3.42
C LEU A 121 15.51 16.83 -4.44
N ASN A 122 15.54 17.83 -5.31
CA ASN A 122 16.60 17.99 -6.30
C ASN A 122 17.00 19.47 -6.45
N PRO A 123 18.00 19.94 -5.67
CA PRO A 123 18.44 21.34 -5.73
C PRO A 123 19.02 21.77 -7.08
N ASN A 124 19.50 20.82 -7.89
CA ASN A 124 20.12 21.06 -9.20
C ASN A 124 19.13 20.91 -10.37
N ILE A 125 17.84 20.88 -10.10
CA ILE A 125 16.80 20.77 -11.12
C ILE A 125 16.82 21.96 -12.08
N SER A 126 16.69 21.69 -13.39
CA SER A 126 16.68 22.75 -14.40
C SER A 126 15.40 23.58 -14.35
N GLU A 127 15.47 24.84 -14.79
CA GLU A 127 14.30 25.73 -14.89
C GLU A 127 13.21 25.17 -15.80
N GLU A 128 13.58 24.47 -16.88
CA GLU A 128 12.61 23.81 -17.76
C GLU A 128 11.86 22.68 -17.04
N SER A 129 12.58 21.86 -16.28
CA SER A 129 11.98 20.80 -15.46
C SER A 129 11.09 21.38 -14.35
N MET A 130 11.48 22.52 -13.77
CA MET A 130 10.67 23.23 -12.77
C MET A 130 9.36 23.75 -13.36
N ARG A 131 9.38 24.34 -14.56
CA ARG A 131 8.14 24.76 -15.26
C ARG A 131 7.20 23.59 -15.54
N SER A 132 7.74 22.43 -15.89
CA SER A 132 6.94 21.20 -16.05
C SER A 132 6.26 20.80 -14.73
N ILE A 133 6.99 20.84 -13.62
CA ILE A 133 6.45 20.56 -12.29
C ILE A 133 5.36 21.57 -11.89
N GLU A 134 5.57 22.86 -12.13
CA GLU A 134 4.58 23.90 -11.89
C GLU A 134 3.29 23.65 -12.69
N SER A 135 3.41 23.30 -13.96
CA SER A 135 2.26 22.98 -14.82
C SER A 135 1.50 21.76 -14.32
N ARG A 136 2.22 20.70 -13.91
CA ARG A 136 1.63 19.51 -13.29
C ARG A 136 0.90 19.88 -11.99
N LEU A 137 1.51 20.67 -11.11
CA LEU A 137 0.91 21.11 -9.85
C LEU A 137 -0.39 21.90 -10.09
N LYS A 138 -0.39 22.84 -11.04
CA LYS A 138 -1.61 23.56 -11.44
C LYS A 138 -2.70 22.62 -11.90
N THR A 139 -2.34 21.61 -12.69
CA THR A 139 -3.28 20.59 -13.19
C THR A 139 -3.84 19.75 -12.06
N PHE A 140 -2.97 19.27 -11.15
CA PHE A 140 -3.36 18.49 -9.97
C PHE A 140 -4.34 19.26 -9.08
N TRP A 141 -4.00 20.50 -8.70
CA TRP A 141 -4.86 21.31 -7.82
C TRP A 141 -6.22 21.60 -8.44
N ARG A 142 -6.28 21.87 -9.75
CA ARG A 142 -7.53 22.06 -10.49
C ARG A 142 -8.35 20.77 -10.57
N GLU A 143 -7.71 19.62 -10.77
CA GLU A 143 -8.41 18.34 -10.77
C GLU A 143 -8.98 18.01 -9.39
N LEU A 144 -8.20 18.25 -8.34
CA LEU A 144 -8.62 18.07 -6.95
C LEU A 144 -9.82 18.97 -6.61
N GLU A 145 -9.73 20.27 -6.92
CA GLU A 145 -10.82 21.23 -6.72
C GLU A 145 -12.13 20.81 -7.40
N ARG A 146 -12.05 20.20 -8.59
CA ARG A 146 -13.23 19.68 -9.29
C ARG A 146 -13.84 18.47 -8.61
N LYS A 147 -13.02 17.55 -8.09
CA LYS A 147 -13.45 16.25 -7.55
C LYS A 147 -13.76 16.26 -6.06
N ILE A 148 -13.28 17.25 -5.31
CA ILE A 148 -13.46 17.34 -3.86
C ILE A 148 -14.85 17.83 -3.45
N LYS A 149 -15.68 18.25 -4.40
CA LYS A 149 -17.06 18.68 -4.12
C LYS A 149 -17.88 17.52 -3.55
N GLY A 150 -18.47 17.72 -2.36
CA GLY A 150 -19.23 16.68 -1.66
C GLY A 150 -18.37 15.60 -1.00
N VAL A 151 -17.04 15.77 -0.99
CA VAL A 151 -16.11 14.88 -0.27
C VAL A 151 -15.96 15.38 1.16
N ARG A 152 -16.10 14.48 2.13
CA ARG A 152 -15.76 14.74 3.53
C ARG A 152 -14.37 14.24 3.90
N THR A 153 -13.95 13.13 3.29
CA THR A 153 -12.69 12.45 3.63
C THR A 153 -11.84 12.20 2.40
N VAL A 154 -10.56 12.55 2.49
CA VAL A 154 -9.54 12.20 1.52
C VAL A 154 -8.62 11.14 2.11
N ILE A 155 -8.51 10.00 1.45
CA ILE A 155 -7.51 8.97 1.79
C ILE A 155 -6.26 9.24 0.96
N LEU A 156 -5.16 9.59 1.61
CA LEU A 156 -3.86 9.76 1.00
C LEU A 156 -3.03 8.48 1.19
N ILE A 157 -2.84 7.73 0.10
CA ILE A 157 -2.11 6.46 0.11
C ILE A 157 -0.67 6.69 -0.29
N LEU A 158 0.24 6.26 0.59
CA LEU A 158 1.68 6.47 0.51
C LEU A 158 2.44 5.16 0.72
N GLU A 159 3.61 5.05 0.10
CA GLU A 159 4.52 3.92 0.32
C GLU A 159 5.48 4.20 1.49
N ARG A 160 5.69 3.22 2.37
CA ARG A 160 6.62 3.36 3.50
C ARG A 160 8.06 3.43 3.02
N GLY A 161 8.80 4.44 3.50
CA GLY A 161 10.22 4.64 3.19
C GLY A 161 10.50 5.43 1.91
N GLY A 162 9.46 5.87 1.20
CA GLY A 162 9.59 6.75 0.04
C GLY A 162 9.87 8.20 0.46
N LYS A 163 11.03 8.76 0.06
CA LYS A 163 11.37 10.16 0.37
C LYS A 163 10.33 11.17 -0.15
N VAL A 164 9.76 10.88 -1.32
CA VAL A 164 8.70 11.71 -1.91
C VAL A 164 7.41 11.58 -1.11
N ASP A 165 7.02 10.37 -0.76
CA ASP A 165 5.85 10.07 0.06
C ASP A 165 5.91 10.75 1.42
N GLU A 166 7.06 10.73 2.10
CA GLU A 166 7.27 11.42 3.37
C GLU A 166 7.08 12.95 3.25
N LEU A 167 7.51 13.55 2.14
CA LEU A 167 7.27 14.98 1.90
C LEU A 167 5.79 15.27 1.63
N ILE A 168 5.13 14.43 0.83
CA ILE A 168 3.69 14.57 0.57
C ILE A 168 2.90 14.45 1.88
N ALA A 169 3.24 13.51 2.76
CA ALA A 169 2.60 13.35 4.06
C ALA A 169 2.70 14.61 4.92
N LYS A 170 3.89 15.24 4.97
CA LYS A 170 4.10 16.51 5.70
C LYS A 170 3.24 17.65 5.15
N ARG A 171 2.83 17.58 3.88
CA ARG A 171 1.97 18.57 3.21
C ARG A 171 0.50 18.16 3.15
N ALA A 172 0.13 16.99 3.69
CA ALA A 172 -1.26 16.52 3.69
C ALA A 172 -2.21 17.54 4.34
N GLY A 173 -1.75 18.22 5.40
CA GLY A 173 -2.48 19.30 6.07
C GLY A 173 -2.90 20.43 5.13
N MET A 174 -2.12 20.74 4.09
CA MET A 174 -2.49 21.77 3.11
C MET A 174 -3.78 21.44 2.35
N ILE A 175 -4.06 20.15 2.12
CA ILE A 175 -5.29 19.72 1.46
C ILE A 175 -6.48 19.95 2.40
N SER A 176 -6.32 19.60 3.68
CA SER A 176 -7.34 19.82 4.71
C SER A 176 -7.62 21.30 4.89
N GLU A 177 -6.59 22.13 5.07
CA GLU A 177 -6.70 23.59 5.23
C GLU A 177 -7.37 24.26 4.02
N ARG A 178 -7.03 23.83 2.80
CA ARG A 178 -7.53 24.45 1.58
C ARG A 178 -8.97 24.11 1.27
N PHE A 179 -9.43 22.90 1.59
CA PHE A 179 -10.73 22.40 1.15
C PHE A 179 -11.69 22.03 2.29
N GLY A 180 -11.25 22.10 3.55
CA GLY A 180 -12.09 21.81 4.72
C GLY A 180 -12.49 20.32 4.84
N VAL A 181 -11.61 19.41 4.41
CA VAL A 181 -11.84 17.95 4.43
C VAL A 181 -10.92 17.26 5.44
N ASP A 182 -11.36 16.11 5.96
CA ASP A 182 -10.48 15.21 6.73
C ASP A 182 -9.49 14.53 5.77
N VAL A 183 -8.21 14.50 6.12
CA VAL A 183 -7.18 13.82 5.31
C VAL A 183 -6.58 12.69 6.13
N LYS A 184 -6.93 11.46 5.77
CA LYS A 184 -6.38 10.25 6.38
C LYS A 184 -5.18 9.77 5.59
N VAL A 185 -3.99 9.85 6.18
CA VAL A 185 -2.75 9.34 5.58
C VAL A 185 -2.59 7.87 5.92
N VAL A 186 -2.49 7.03 4.88
CA VAL A 186 -2.34 5.57 5.02
C VAL A 186 -1.01 5.15 4.40
N TYR A 187 -0.20 4.45 5.19
CA TYR A 187 1.12 4.01 4.79
C TYR A 187 1.18 2.52 4.54
N LEU A 188 1.41 2.14 3.29
CA LEU A 188 1.45 0.74 2.87
C LEU A 188 2.89 0.31 2.58
N THR A 189 3.20 -0.95 2.90
CA THR A 189 4.43 -1.61 2.47
C THR A 189 4.32 -2.18 1.06
N ASN A 190 3.09 -2.50 0.63
CA ASN A 190 2.78 -2.91 -0.74
C ASN A 190 1.52 -2.18 -1.21
N LEU A 191 1.68 -1.35 -2.24
CA LEU A 191 0.57 -0.61 -2.85
C LEU A 191 -0.42 -1.51 -3.61
N ASP A 192 -0.07 -2.76 -3.91
CA ASP A 192 -0.97 -3.72 -4.56
C ASP A 192 -2.20 -4.04 -3.71
N SER A 193 -2.07 -3.99 -2.37
CA SER A 193 -3.19 -4.16 -1.44
C SER A 193 -4.33 -3.16 -1.69
N CYS A 194 -4.04 -1.99 -2.27
CA CYS A 194 -5.07 -1.03 -2.67
C CYS A 194 -6.04 -1.59 -3.70
N VAL A 195 -5.52 -2.43 -4.62
CA VAL A 195 -6.29 -3.03 -5.72
C VAL A 195 -7.22 -4.12 -5.18
N GLU A 196 -6.92 -4.70 -4.02
CA GLU A 196 -7.77 -5.69 -3.37
C GLU A 196 -8.88 -5.03 -2.55
N VAL A 197 -8.55 -3.94 -1.84
CA VAL A 197 -9.45 -3.30 -0.86
C VAL A 197 -10.37 -2.24 -1.49
N LEU A 198 -9.82 -1.31 -2.28
CA LEU A 198 -10.59 -0.13 -2.73
C LEU A 198 -11.72 -0.45 -3.70
N PRO A 199 -11.61 -1.41 -4.65
CA PRO A 199 -12.73 -1.76 -5.49
C PRO A 199 -13.96 -2.21 -4.70
N SER A 200 -13.76 -3.05 -3.69
CA SER A 200 -14.84 -3.55 -2.84
C SER A 200 -15.48 -2.43 -2.03
N PHE A 201 -14.66 -1.51 -1.50
CA PHE A 201 -15.15 -0.31 -0.80
C PHE A 201 -16.06 0.55 -1.68
N PHE A 202 -15.67 0.83 -2.93
CA PHE A 202 -16.45 1.72 -3.81
C PHE A 202 -17.63 1.05 -4.52
N ARG A 203 -17.68 -0.28 -4.60
CA ARG A 203 -18.83 -1.00 -5.19
C ARG A 203 -20.04 -1.06 -4.27
N GLY A 204 -19.88 -0.74 -2.99
CA GLY A 204 -20.87 -1.01 -1.96
C GLY A 204 -20.85 -2.50 -1.59
N SER A 205 -20.95 -2.79 -0.30
CA SER A 205 -21.31 -4.13 0.18
C SER A 205 -22.77 -4.43 -0.12
#